data_AF-A0A382DVE4-F1
#
_entry.id   AF-A0A382DVE4-F1
#
_cell.length_a   1.000
_cell.length_b   1.000
_cell.length_c   1.000
_cell.angle_alpha   90.00
_cell.angle_beta   90.00
_cell.angle_gamma   90.00
#
_symmetry.space_group_name_H-M   'P 1'
#
loop_
_entity.id
_entity.type
_entity.pdbx_description
1 polymer ?
#
loop_
_entity_poly.entity_id
_entity_poly.type
_entity_poly.pdbx_seq_one_letter_code
_entity_poly.pdbx_strand_id
1 'polypeptide(L)'
;AGGAGGVGPDIVEFTIWGAKTSFCLWDWNKLKSTTGSSWQDELKELTDPRQDGYHRMLDNFRNALEGRVHTMPSFRTALSVQTVIESILGR
;
A
#
# COMPACT_ATOMS: atom_id res chain seq x y z
N ALA A 1 6.18 9.66 -11.96
CA ALA A 1 5.07 8.74 -11.64
C ALA A 1 5.05 7.66 -12.70
N GLY A 2 5.07 6.38 -12.31
CA GLY A 2 4.98 5.25 -13.25
C GLY A 2 3.53 5.01 -13.60
N GLY A 3 3.08 5.57 -14.74
CA GLY A 3 1.73 5.36 -15.25
C GLY A 3 1.82 4.90 -16.70
N ALA A 4 0.89 4.06 -17.14
CA ALA A 4 0.82 3.55 -18.51
C ALA A 4 0.35 4.60 -19.55
N GLY A 5 0.24 5.88 -19.16
CA GLY A 5 -0.21 6.97 -20.03
C GLY A 5 -1.72 7.01 -20.31
N GLY A 6 -2.51 6.19 -19.61
CA GLY A 6 -3.97 6.19 -19.74
C GLY A 6 -4.63 7.43 -19.13
N VAL A 7 -5.84 7.75 -19.61
CA VAL A 7 -6.68 8.86 -19.09
C VAL A 7 -7.47 8.51 -17.83
N GLY A 8 -7.44 7.24 -17.42
CA GLY A 8 -8.11 6.75 -16.23
C GLY A 8 -7.41 7.18 -14.93
N PRO A 9 -8.12 7.14 -13.80
CA PRO A 9 -7.52 7.42 -12.51
C PRO A 9 -6.46 6.36 -12.16
N ASP A 10 -5.37 6.80 -11.52
CA ASP A 10 -4.32 5.92 -11.01
C ASP A 10 -4.75 5.29 -9.67
N ILE A 11 -5.35 4.10 -9.76
CA ILE A 11 -5.92 3.38 -8.62
C ILE A 11 -5.09 2.12 -8.36
N VAL A 12 -4.64 1.97 -7.12
CA VAL A 12 -4.16 0.70 -6.59
C VAL A 12 -5.32 0.02 -5.85
N GLU A 13 -5.66 -1.18 -6.30
CA GLU A 13 -6.60 -2.08 -5.62
C GLU A 13 -5.89 -3.39 -5.26
N PHE A 14 -6.08 -3.84 -4.02
CA PHE A 14 -5.59 -5.13 -3.56
C PHE A 14 -6.59 -5.76 -2.58
N THR A 15 -7.08 -6.95 -2.90
CA THR A 15 -8.08 -7.66 -2.08
C THR A 15 -7.48 -8.92 -1.45
N ILE A 16 -7.63 -9.03 -0.13
CA ILE A 16 -7.33 -10.22 0.65
C ILE A 16 -8.64 -10.94 0.95
N TRP A 17 -8.81 -12.14 0.39
CA TRP A 17 -9.97 -12.99 0.66
C TRP A 17 -9.71 -13.88 1.86
N GLY A 18 -10.52 -13.71 2.91
CA GLY A 18 -10.47 -14.57 4.09
C GLY A 18 -11.75 -15.38 4.25
N ALA A 19 -11.65 -16.50 4.97
CA ALA A 19 -12.76 -17.44 5.15
C ALA A 19 -13.95 -16.86 5.95
N LYS A 20 -13.75 -15.79 6.72
CA LYS A 20 -14.78 -15.13 7.55
C LYS A 20 -14.92 -13.65 7.24
N THR A 21 -13.80 -13.00 6.97
CA THR A 21 -13.71 -11.58 6.67
C THR A 21 -12.71 -11.40 5.54
N SER A 22 -13.03 -10.51 4.61
CA SER A 22 -12.14 -10.10 3.53
C SER A 22 -11.86 -8.61 3.64
N PHE A 23 -10.69 -8.19 3.15
CA PHE A 23 -10.26 -6.80 3.16
C PHE A 23 -9.90 -6.36 1.75
N CYS A 24 -10.24 -5.12 1.41
CA CYS A 24 -9.87 -4.50 0.15
C CYS A 24 -9.16 -3.19 0.46
N LEU A 25 -7.89 -3.09 0.05
CA LEU A 25 -7.19 -1.81 -0.06
C LEU A 25 -7.60 -1.20 -1.40
N TRP A 26 -8.15 0.00 -1.37
CA TRP A 26 -8.65 0.72 -2.53
C TRP A 26 -8.08 2.14 -2.54
N ASP A 27 -7.78 2.66 -3.73
CA ASP A 27 -7.28 4.03 -3.90
C ASP A 27 -6.13 4.33 -2.92
N TRP A 28 -5.15 3.42 -2.92
CA TRP A 28 -3.90 3.45 -2.15
C TRP A 28 -4.02 3.31 -0.62
N ASN A 29 -4.99 3.95 0.02
CA ASN A 29 -5.02 4.13 1.48
C ASN A 29 -6.40 3.98 2.10
N LYS A 30 -7.43 3.68 1.31
CA LYS A 30 -8.78 3.41 1.83
C LYS A 30 -8.89 1.92 2.07
N LEU A 31 -9.20 1.56 3.31
CA LEU A 31 -9.42 0.17 3.68
C LEU A 31 -10.92 -0.11 3.70
N LYS A 32 -11.31 -1.24 3.15
CA LYS A 32 -12.67 -1.77 3.24
C LYS A 32 -12.64 -3.17 3.84
N SER A 33 -13.68 -3.53 4.58
CA SER A 33 -13.90 -4.90 5.07
C SER A 33 -15.25 -5.45 4.63
N THR A 34 -15.39 -6.77 4.58
CA THR A 34 -16.68 -7.43 4.38
C THR A 34 -16.72 -8.82 5.03
N THR A 35 -17.90 -9.24 5.46
CA THR A 35 -18.21 -10.60 5.91
C THR A 35 -19.05 -11.40 4.90
N GLY A 36 -19.20 -10.89 3.67
CA GLY A 36 -19.83 -11.62 2.56
C GLY A 36 -21.08 -10.97 1.94
N SER A 37 -21.45 -9.75 2.36
CA SER A 37 -22.60 -9.03 1.81
C SER A 37 -22.18 -7.76 1.08
N SER A 38 -21.79 -6.73 1.81
CA SER A 38 -21.34 -5.44 1.29
C SER A 38 -19.96 -5.09 1.83
N TRP A 39 -19.21 -4.33 1.06
CA TRP A 39 -18.01 -3.67 1.56
C TRP A 39 -18.40 -2.52 2.49
N GLN A 40 -17.67 -2.38 3.58
CA GLN A 40 -17.79 -1.26 4.51
C GLN A 40 -16.45 -0.55 4.60
N ASP A 41 -16.47 0.78 4.55
CA ASP A 41 -15.25 1.57 4.72
C ASP A 41 -14.76 1.47 6.17
N GLU A 42 -13.46 1.26 6.32
CA GLU A 42 -12.72 1.24 7.58
C GLU A 42 -11.86 2.51 7.71
N LEU A 43 -11.28 2.73 8.89
CA LEU A 43 -10.38 3.86 9.17
C LEU A 43 -11.04 5.25 8.97
N LYS A 44 -12.33 5.36 9.32
CA LYS A 44 -13.15 6.58 9.14
C LYS A 44 -12.66 7.76 10.00
N GLU A 45 -11.82 7.49 10.98
CA GLU A 45 -11.19 8.49 11.84
C GLU A 45 -10.06 9.27 11.17
N LEU A 46 -9.54 8.79 10.04
CA LEU A 46 -8.45 9.45 9.32
C LEU A 46 -9.02 10.50 8.35
N THR A 47 -8.80 11.77 8.65
CA THR A 47 -9.27 12.90 7.82
C THR A 47 -8.63 12.92 6.43
N ASP A 48 -7.32 12.65 6.35
CA ASP A 48 -6.59 12.52 5.09
C ASP A 48 -5.55 11.38 5.20
N PRO A 49 -5.98 10.13 4.94
CA PRO A 49 -5.11 8.95 5.04
C PRO A 49 -3.87 9.04 4.14
N ARG A 50 -3.95 9.83 3.05
CA ARG A 50 -2.85 10.00 2.11
C ARG A 50 -1.75 10.86 2.71
N GLN A 51 -2.11 12.02 3.24
CA GLN A 51 -1.16 12.91 3.91
C GLN A 51 -0.57 12.25 5.15
N ASP A 52 -1.38 11.59 5.96
CA ASP A 52 -0.91 10.86 7.14
C ASP A 52 0.07 9.74 6.76
N GLY A 53 -0.21 9.00 5.69
CA GLY A 53 0.69 7.99 5.15
C GLY A 53 2.04 8.57 4.72
N TYR A 54 2.04 9.73 4.06
CA TYR A 54 3.27 10.41 3.66
C TYR A 54 4.12 10.82 4.86
N HIS A 55 3.52 11.44 5.89
CA HIS A 55 4.24 11.81 7.10
C HIS A 55 4.85 10.59 7.80
N ARG A 56 4.09 9.50 7.94
CA ARG A 56 4.57 8.25 8.54
C ARG A 56 5.76 7.66 7.78
N MET A 57 5.77 7.75 6.45
CA MET A 57 6.88 7.29 5.63
C MET A 57 8.14 8.15 5.85
N LEU A 58 8.00 9.48 5.86
CA LEU A 58 9.11 10.39 6.11
C LEU A 58 9.70 10.23 7.52
N ASP A 59 8.84 10.03 8.52
CA ASP A 59 9.27 9.72 9.89
C ASP A 59 10.06 8.40 9.96
N ASN A 60 9.60 7.37 9.27
CA ASN A 60 10.31 6.09 9.19
C ASN A 60 11.65 6.22 8.47
N PHE A 61 11.70 7.00 7.40
CA PHE A 61 12.96 7.26 6.68
C PHE A 61 13.96 7.99 7.58
N ARG A 62 13.53 9.05 8.30
CA ARG A 62 14.37 9.73 9.29
C ARG A 62 14.88 8.77 10.35
N ASN A 63 14.00 7.96 10.94
CA ASN A 63 14.38 6.99 11.97
C ASN A 63 15.41 5.98 11.44
N ALA A 64 15.28 5.54 10.19
CA ALA A 64 16.26 4.64 9.55
C ALA A 64 17.65 5.28 9.41
N LEU A 65 17.73 6.55 9.01
CA LEU A 65 18.99 7.28 8.92
C LEU A 65 19.67 7.45 10.28
N GLU A 66 18.88 7.59 11.34
CA GLU A 66 19.37 7.80 12.71
C GLU A 66 19.60 6.48 13.48
N GLY A 67 19.36 5.32 12.86
CA GLY A 67 19.49 4.01 13.51
C GLY A 67 18.45 3.76 14.62
N ARG A 68 17.32 4.47 14.61
CA ARG A 68 16.20 4.29 15.54
C ARG A 68 15.25 3.21 15.03
N VAL A 69 14.29 2.78 15.87
CA VAL A 69 13.25 1.82 15.47
C VAL A 69 12.44 2.38 14.29
N HIS A 70 12.31 1.57 13.23
CA HIS A 70 11.58 1.90 12.01
C HIS A 70 11.05 0.63 11.34
N THR A 71 10.16 0.80 10.35
CA THR A 71 9.60 -0.27 9.51
C THR A 71 10.04 -0.19 8.05
N MET A 72 11.01 0.68 7.71
CA MET A 72 11.60 0.73 6.36
C MET A 72 12.10 -0.66 5.92
N PRO A 73 11.84 -1.09 4.68
CA PRO A 73 12.31 -2.37 4.17
C PRO A 73 13.83 -2.39 4.05
N SER A 74 14.43 -3.55 4.25
CA SER A 74 15.87 -3.75 3.99
C SER A 74 16.17 -3.63 2.48
N PHE A 75 17.43 -3.34 2.12
CA PHE A 75 17.86 -3.37 0.71
C PHE A 75 17.62 -4.73 0.05
N ARG A 76 17.76 -5.82 0.79
CA ARG A 76 17.45 -7.17 0.30
C ARG A 76 15.97 -7.32 -0.05
N THR A 77 15.08 -6.83 0.82
CA THR A 77 13.64 -6.83 0.58
C THR A 77 13.29 -5.98 -0.65
N ALA A 78 13.84 -4.77 -0.74
CA ALA A 78 13.63 -3.89 -1.90
C ALA A 78 14.10 -4.54 -3.21
N LEU A 79 15.27 -5.17 -3.23
CA LEU A 79 15.78 -5.89 -4.40
C LEU A 79 14.86 -7.06 -4.80
N SER A 80 14.34 -7.82 -3.84
CA SER A 80 13.45 -8.94 -4.15
C SER A 80 12.17 -8.50 -4.88
N VAL A 81 11.64 -7.31 -4.55
CA VAL A 81 10.49 -6.73 -5.26
C VAL A 81 10.87 -6.37 -6.70
N GLN A 82 12.03 -5.74 -6.90
CA GLN A 82 12.52 -5.39 -8.25
C GLN A 82 12.68 -6.64 -9.13
N THR A 83 13.24 -7.73 -8.60
CA THR A 83 13.37 -9.00 -9.33
C THR A 83 12.02 -9.55 -9.76
N VAL A 84 10.98 -9.46 -8.91
CA VAL A 84 9.62 -9.90 -9.28
C VAL A 84 9.06 -9.01 -10.39
N ILE A 85 9.20 -7.69 -10.29
CA ILE A 85 8.75 -6.74 -11.33
C ILE A 85 9.42 -7.07 -12.67
N GLU A 86 10.74 -7.24 -12.67
CA GLU A 86 11.50 -7.57 -13.88
C GLU A 86 11.09 -8.93 -14.44
N SER A 87 10.73 -9.91 -13.61
CA SER A 87 10.23 -11.21 -14.10
C SER A 87 8.88 -11.10 -14.81
N ILE A 88 8.02 -10.14 -14.42
CA ILE A 88 6.73 -9.87 -15.08
C ILE A 88 6.95 -9.15 -16.41
N LEU A 89 7.92 -8.22 -16.45
CA LEU A 89 8.23 -7.41 -17.63
C LEU A 89 9.16 -8.11 -18.62
N GLY A 90 9.88 -9.13 -18.17
CA GLY A 90 10.84 -9.91 -18.97
C GLY A 90 10.17 -10.81 -20.00
N ARG A 91 9.72 -10.19 -21.10
CA ARG A 91 9.51 -10.81 -22.42
C ARG A 91 9.98 -9.85 -23.50
#